data_AF-A0A8C9TVV0-F1
#
_entry.id   AF-A0A8C9TVV0-F1
#
_cell.length_a   1.000
_cell.length_b   1.000
_cell.length_c   1.000
_cell.angle_alpha   90.00
_cell.angle_beta   90.00
_cell.angle_gamma   90.00
#
_symmetry.space_group_name_H-M   'P 1'
#
loop_
_entity.id
_entity.type
_entity.pdbx_description
1 polymer ?
#
loop_
_entity_poly.entity_id
_entity_poly.type
_entity_poly.pdbx_seq_one_letter_code
_entity_poly.pdbx_strand_id
1 'polypeptide(L)'
;MNSYISREIGGVAWRLAAASAADGGRKAGRQAGGGIMADRDSGSEQGGAATGPGVGSLHAAAAAAAAAATGGAGSASGLQHETQELASKRVDIQNKRFYLDVKQNAKGRFLKIAEVGAGGNKSRLTLSMSVAVEFRDYLGDFIEHYAQLGPSNPDVAQDEPRRALKSEFLVRENRKYYMDLKENQRGRFLRIRQTVNRGPGLGSTQGQTIALPAQGLIEFRDALAKLIDDYGVEDEPAELPEGTSLTVDNKRFFFDVGANKYGVFMRVSEVKPTYRNSITVPYKVWSKFGSTFCKYAEEMKKIQEKQREKRACELQQQGPSAAAAAAAAEELQADDGDED
;
A
#
# COMPACT_ATOMS: atom_id res chain seq x y z
N MET A 1 20.86 -43.17 33.94
CA MET A 1 22.12 -43.07 33.18
C MET A 1 21.85 -43.63 31.79
N ASN A 2 21.56 -42.76 30.82
CA ASN A 2 22.50 -42.40 29.74
C ASN A 2 22.90 -43.62 28.90
N SER A 3 22.71 -43.74 27.59
CA SER A 3 22.45 -42.77 26.53
C SER A 3 22.09 -43.56 25.27
N TYR A 4 21.23 -43.04 24.39
CA TYR A 4 21.27 -43.35 22.96
C TYR A 4 21.03 -42.05 22.19
N ILE A 5 22.10 -41.50 21.64
CA ILE A 5 22.11 -40.31 20.77
C ILE A 5 22.88 -40.66 19.49
N SER A 6 22.39 -40.07 18.40
CA SER A 6 23.00 -39.84 17.09
C SER A 6 22.87 -40.93 16.02
N ARG A 7 21.89 -40.71 15.14
CA ARG A 7 22.00 -40.98 13.71
C ARG A 7 21.96 -39.68 12.93
N GLU A 8 22.68 -39.72 11.82
CA GLU A 8 23.05 -38.68 10.87
C GLU A 8 21.92 -37.91 10.17
N ILE A 9 22.23 -36.64 9.90
CA ILE A 9 22.30 -35.96 8.60
C ILE A 9 21.29 -36.38 7.52
N GLY A 10 20.48 -35.41 7.05
CA GLY A 10 19.77 -35.52 5.78
C GLY A 10 18.85 -34.33 5.54
N GLY A 11 19.36 -33.30 4.85
CA GLY A 11 18.54 -32.20 4.35
C GLY A 11 17.55 -32.69 3.28
N VAL A 12 16.36 -32.09 3.22
CA VAL A 12 15.46 -32.23 2.08
C VAL A 12 14.85 -30.89 1.71
N ALA A 13 15.33 -30.43 0.55
CA ALA A 13 14.75 -29.56 -0.44
C ALA A 13 13.27 -29.15 -0.30
N TRP A 14 13.06 -27.84 -0.40
CA TRP A 14 11.80 -27.23 -0.82
C TRP A 14 11.61 -27.46 -2.32
N ARG A 15 10.60 -28.27 -2.71
CA ARG A 15 10.15 -28.36 -4.10
C ARG A 15 9.01 -27.37 -4.34
N LEU A 16 9.28 -26.39 -5.20
CA LEU A 16 8.32 -25.58 -5.93
C LEU A 16 7.54 -26.46 -6.92
N ALA A 17 6.22 -26.46 -6.82
CA ALA A 17 5.35 -26.97 -7.87
C ALA A 17 4.93 -25.82 -8.79
N ALA A 18 5.53 -25.79 -9.98
CA ALA A 18 5.08 -25.00 -11.12
C ALA A 18 3.98 -25.79 -11.86
N ALA A 19 2.80 -25.18 -12.03
CA ALA A 19 1.77 -25.69 -12.92
C ALA A 19 1.93 -25.01 -14.30
N SER A 20 2.48 -25.76 -15.24
CA SER A 20 2.42 -25.50 -16.68
C SER A 20 1.21 -26.25 -17.24
N ALA A 21 0.33 -25.55 -17.96
CA ALA A 21 -0.74 -26.16 -18.74
C ALA A 21 -0.70 -25.57 -20.15
N ALA A 22 -0.07 -26.30 -21.07
CA ALA A 22 -0.18 -26.13 -22.50
C ALA A 22 0.01 -27.50 -23.16
N ASP A 23 -1.06 -28.04 -23.74
CA ASP A 23 -1.16 -28.49 -25.13
C ASP A 23 -2.31 -29.50 -25.29
N GLY A 24 -2.98 -29.45 -26.44
CA GLY A 24 -4.11 -30.32 -26.75
C GLY A 24 -4.92 -29.84 -27.95
N GLY A 25 -4.29 -29.82 -29.12
CA GLY A 25 -4.96 -29.51 -30.39
C GLY A 25 -6.04 -30.51 -30.80
N ARG A 26 -7.08 -30.02 -31.48
CA ARG A 26 -7.90 -30.79 -32.42
C ARG A 26 -8.22 -29.96 -33.65
N LYS A 27 -7.84 -30.50 -34.82
CA LYS A 27 -8.30 -30.10 -36.15
C LYS A 27 -9.73 -30.60 -36.38
N ALA A 28 -10.57 -29.77 -37.01
CA ALA A 28 -11.61 -30.20 -37.93
C ALA A 28 -11.91 -29.04 -38.88
N GLY A 29 -11.75 -29.26 -40.19
CA GLY A 29 -12.04 -28.26 -41.22
C GLY A 29 -13.45 -28.37 -41.76
N ARG A 30 -13.95 -27.28 -42.36
CA ARG A 30 -14.76 -27.30 -43.58
C ARG A 30 -15.00 -25.88 -44.12
N GLN A 31 -14.38 -25.62 -45.26
CA GLN A 31 -14.99 -25.31 -46.56
C GLN A 31 -15.95 -24.10 -46.74
N ALA A 32 -15.48 -23.24 -47.66
CA ALA A 32 -16.17 -22.55 -48.76
C ALA A 32 -16.99 -21.27 -48.50
N GLY A 33 -16.81 -20.33 -49.43
CA GLY A 33 -17.82 -19.34 -49.78
C GLY A 33 -17.23 -18.00 -50.17
N GLY A 34 -17.05 -17.76 -51.47
CA GLY A 34 -16.39 -16.58 -52.01
C GLY A 34 -17.20 -15.28 -51.98
N GLY A 35 -16.50 -14.19 -52.32
CA GLY A 35 -16.94 -13.31 -53.39
C GLY A 35 -17.25 -11.85 -53.04
N ILE A 36 -16.82 -10.98 -53.97
CA ILE A 36 -17.42 -9.69 -54.36
C ILE A 36 -16.85 -8.47 -53.60
N MET A 37 -15.85 -7.74 -54.15
CA MET A 37 -15.94 -6.67 -55.18
C MET A 37 -16.97 -5.58 -54.88
N ALA A 38 -16.52 -4.37 -54.56
CA ALA A 38 -16.92 -3.15 -55.28
C ALA A 38 -16.18 -1.92 -54.72
N ASP A 39 -15.48 -1.26 -55.62
CA ASP A 39 -15.18 0.17 -55.61
C ASP A 39 -16.36 1.03 -55.13
N ARG A 40 -16.04 2.12 -54.43
CA ARG A 40 -16.78 3.36 -54.65
C ARG A 40 -15.92 4.60 -54.39
N ASP A 41 -15.48 5.13 -55.51
CA ASP A 41 -15.01 6.48 -55.76
C ASP A 41 -16.13 7.52 -55.60
N SER A 42 -15.78 8.73 -55.18
CA SER A 42 -16.51 9.99 -55.46
C SER A 42 -15.66 11.18 -55.04
N GLY A 43 -15.01 11.76 -56.04
CA GLY A 43 -14.21 12.98 -55.93
C GLY A 43 -14.94 14.27 -56.27
N SER A 44 -14.15 15.16 -56.89
CA SER A 44 -14.38 16.53 -57.39
C SER A 44 -14.39 17.64 -56.31
N GLU A 45 -13.41 18.55 -56.24
CA GLU A 45 -12.82 19.50 -57.22
C GLU A 45 -13.79 20.52 -57.81
N GLN A 46 -13.63 21.77 -57.36
CA GLN A 46 -13.74 23.04 -58.10
C GLN A 46 -13.27 24.13 -57.11
N GLY A 47 -12.29 25.00 -57.36
CA GLY A 47 -11.84 25.59 -58.62
C GLY A 47 -12.06 27.11 -58.49
N GLY A 48 -11.04 27.92 -58.77
CA GLY A 48 -11.23 29.36 -59.03
C GLY A 48 -10.26 30.31 -58.35
N ALA A 49 -9.16 30.59 -59.04
CA ALA A 49 -8.28 31.72 -58.80
C ALA A 49 -8.94 33.05 -59.21
N ALA A 50 -8.50 34.17 -58.60
CA ALA A 50 -7.75 35.23 -59.27
C ALA A 50 -8.06 36.65 -58.73
N THR A 51 -6.99 37.46 -58.77
CA THR A 51 -6.91 38.93 -58.78
C THR A 51 -6.92 39.68 -57.43
N GLY A 52 -5.75 40.22 -57.07
CA GLY A 52 -5.61 41.40 -56.19
C GLY A 52 -5.87 42.70 -56.97
N PRO A 53 -5.28 43.87 -56.61
CA PRO A 53 -4.34 44.13 -55.51
C PRO A 53 -4.65 45.42 -54.70
N GLY A 54 -3.88 45.60 -53.63
CA GLY A 54 -3.35 46.92 -53.22
C GLY A 54 -4.20 47.74 -52.25
N VAL A 55 -3.71 47.90 -51.02
CA VAL A 55 -3.13 49.16 -50.51
C VAL A 55 -2.48 48.88 -49.15
N GLY A 56 -1.25 49.37 -48.97
CA GLY A 56 -0.51 49.25 -47.72
C GLY A 56 -1.02 50.18 -46.64
N SER A 57 -0.73 49.84 -45.38
CA SER A 57 -0.45 50.85 -44.37
C SER A 57 0.44 50.27 -43.28
N LEU A 58 1.48 51.05 -42.99
CA LEU A 58 2.48 50.87 -41.95
C LEU A 58 1.86 51.21 -40.60
N HIS A 59 2.07 50.41 -39.55
CA HIS A 59 2.68 50.94 -38.32
C HIS A 59 3.09 49.83 -37.35
N ALA A 60 4.26 50.06 -36.76
CA ALA A 60 4.88 49.25 -35.75
C ALA A 60 4.41 49.63 -34.33
N ALA A 61 4.61 48.67 -33.43
CA ALA A 61 5.14 48.80 -32.07
C ALA A 61 4.40 49.56 -30.96
N ALA A 62 4.54 48.94 -29.78
CA ALA A 62 4.73 49.53 -28.45
C ALA A 62 3.50 49.78 -27.57
N ALA A 63 3.37 48.88 -26.59
CA ALA A 63 3.54 49.12 -25.16
C ALA A 63 2.51 49.95 -24.35
N ALA A 64 2.12 49.29 -23.24
CA ALA A 64 1.96 49.81 -21.89
C ALA A 64 0.65 50.52 -21.47
N ALA A 65 -0.08 49.78 -20.63
CA ALA A 65 -0.53 50.13 -19.27
C ALA A 65 -1.56 51.26 -19.04
N ALA A 66 -2.75 50.84 -18.57
CA ALA A 66 -3.50 51.36 -17.40
C ALA A 66 -4.78 50.49 -17.26
N ALA A 67 -4.93 49.62 -16.25
CA ALA A 67 -5.41 49.92 -14.90
C ALA A 67 -6.76 50.65 -14.85
N ALA A 68 -7.88 49.92 -14.68
CA ALA A 68 -8.78 50.05 -13.52
C ALA A 68 -10.10 49.25 -13.69
N ALA A 69 -10.38 48.45 -12.65
CA ALA A 69 -11.69 48.17 -12.02
C ALA A 69 -12.86 47.59 -12.85
N THR A 70 -13.09 46.28 -12.65
CA THR A 70 -14.35 45.63 -12.25
C THR A 70 -14.01 44.14 -12.08
N GLY A 71 -14.07 43.53 -10.89
CA GLY A 71 -15.31 43.08 -10.26
C GLY A 71 -15.66 41.67 -10.73
N GLY A 72 -15.45 40.64 -9.91
CA GLY A 72 -16.04 39.32 -10.14
C GLY A 72 -15.19 38.10 -9.78
N ALA A 73 -15.68 37.36 -8.78
CA ALA A 73 -15.69 35.89 -8.71
C ALA A 73 -14.36 35.12 -8.65
N GLY A 74 -14.08 34.62 -7.44
CA GLY A 74 -13.86 33.20 -7.20
C GLY A 74 -12.71 32.50 -7.92
N SER A 75 -11.64 32.18 -7.18
CA SER A 75 -10.88 30.96 -7.43
C SER A 75 -10.19 30.46 -6.16
N ALA A 76 -10.91 29.55 -5.50
CA ALA A 76 -10.39 28.31 -4.94
C ALA A 76 -9.21 28.37 -3.94
N SER A 77 -9.48 28.82 -2.71
CA SER A 77 -8.73 28.40 -1.52
C SER A 77 -9.36 27.20 -0.78
N GLY A 78 -10.34 26.52 -1.39
CA GLY A 78 -11.00 25.35 -0.82
C GLY A 78 -10.40 24.04 -1.33
N LEU A 79 -10.04 23.13 -0.41
CA LEU A 79 -9.58 21.73 -0.57
C LEU A 79 -8.07 21.44 -0.52
N GLN A 80 -7.25 22.23 0.17
CA GLN A 80 -5.97 21.71 0.69
C GLN A 80 -6.20 21.00 2.03
N HIS A 81 -6.65 19.75 1.99
CA HIS A 81 -6.57 18.89 3.17
C HIS A 81 -5.09 18.70 3.57
N GLU A 82 -4.70 19.32 4.69
CA GLU A 82 -3.92 18.67 5.76
C GLU A 82 -2.57 18.05 5.37
N THR A 83 -1.81 18.69 4.47
CA THR A 83 -0.42 18.33 4.21
C THR A 83 0.50 19.42 4.74
N GLN A 84 1.17 19.13 5.87
CA GLN A 84 2.12 20.04 6.50
C GLN A 84 3.51 19.87 5.88
N GLU A 85 4.19 20.97 5.59
CA GLU A 85 5.61 20.94 5.23
C GLU A 85 6.46 20.99 6.50
N LEU A 86 7.33 19.99 6.67
CA LEU A 86 8.20 19.87 7.85
C LEU A 86 9.56 20.50 7.59
N ALA A 87 10.13 20.24 6.42
CA ALA A 87 11.41 20.79 6.00
C ALA A 87 11.47 20.94 4.49
N SER A 88 12.24 21.92 4.03
CA SER A 88 12.61 22.05 2.62
C SER A 88 14.10 22.31 2.52
N LYS A 89 14.78 21.56 1.65
CA LYS A 89 16.20 21.74 1.33
C LYS A 89 16.33 21.96 -0.17
N ARG A 90 16.99 23.06 -0.53
CA ARG A 90 17.38 23.33 -1.91
C ARG A 90 18.82 22.87 -2.17
N VAL A 91 19.03 22.20 -3.29
CA VAL A 91 20.33 21.76 -3.80
C VAL A 91 20.47 22.24 -5.24
N ASP A 92 21.44 23.10 -5.50
CA ASP A 92 21.69 23.65 -6.83
C ASP A 92 22.84 22.88 -7.48
N ILE A 93 22.56 22.21 -8.60
CA ILE A 93 23.54 21.34 -9.29
C ILE A 93 23.60 21.78 -10.75
N GLN A 94 24.74 22.31 -11.17
CA GLN A 94 24.94 22.90 -12.49
C GLN A 94 23.83 23.93 -12.81
N ASN A 95 23.08 23.71 -13.89
CA ASN A 95 21.97 24.57 -14.34
C ASN A 95 20.59 24.06 -13.89
N LYS A 96 20.55 23.21 -12.85
CA LYS A 96 19.33 22.64 -12.28
C LYS A 96 19.23 22.96 -10.80
N ARG A 97 18.01 23.15 -10.33
CA ARG A 97 17.69 23.37 -8.92
C ARG A 97 16.79 22.25 -8.44
N PHE A 98 17.21 21.57 -7.39
CA PHE A 98 16.44 20.51 -6.75
C PHE A 98 15.88 21.01 -5.43
N TYR A 99 14.59 20.79 -5.20
CA TYR A 99 13.93 21.05 -3.93
C TYR A 99 13.52 19.72 -3.33
N LEU A 100 14.01 19.44 -2.12
CA LEU A 100 13.72 18.26 -1.34
C LEU A 100 12.82 18.70 -0.19
N ASP A 101 11.52 18.48 -0.33
CA ASP A 101 10.54 18.86 0.67
C ASP A 101 10.08 17.63 1.44
N VAL A 102 10.34 17.58 2.75
CA VAL A 102 9.74 16.61 3.65
C VAL A 102 8.37 17.13 4.06
N LYS A 103 7.32 16.36 3.75
CA LYS A 103 5.94 16.72 4.05
C LYS A 103 5.26 15.61 4.84
N GLN A 104 4.28 15.97 5.64
CA GLN A 104 3.47 15.05 6.43
C GLN A 104 2.01 15.17 6.03
N ASN A 105 1.36 14.04 5.78
CA ASN A 105 -0.08 13.96 5.57
C ASN A 105 -0.68 12.89 6.49
N ALA A 106 -1.99 12.70 6.44
CA ALA A 106 -2.69 11.67 7.21
C ALA A 106 -2.23 10.21 6.93
N LYS A 107 -1.43 9.97 5.87
CA LYS A 107 -0.84 8.65 5.56
C LYS A 107 0.59 8.49 6.10
N GLY A 108 1.17 9.55 6.65
CA GLY A 108 2.55 9.57 7.17
C GLY A 108 3.42 10.63 6.51
N ARG A 109 4.71 10.57 6.82
CA ARG A 109 5.74 11.45 6.23
C ARG A 109 6.17 10.93 4.86
N PHE A 110 6.45 11.85 3.95
CA PHE A 110 6.94 11.54 2.62
C PHE A 110 7.87 12.65 2.11
N LEU A 111 8.76 12.27 1.19
CA LEU A 111 9.70 13.18 0.57
C LEU A 111 9.22 13.52 -0.84
N LYS A 112 9.17 14.81 -1.17
CA LYS A 112 8.89 15.31 -2.51
C LYS A 112 10.14 15.95 -3.07
N ILE A 113 10.63 15.42 -4.20
CA ILE A 113 11.79 15.95 -4.92
C ILE A 113 11.27 16.66 -6.16
N ALA A 114 11.54 17.96 -6.28
CA ALA A 114 11.24 18.74 -7.49
C ALA A 114 12.53 19.13 -8.19
N GLU A 115 12.63 18.83 -9.49
CA GLU A 115 13.68 19.30 -10.38
C GLU A 115 13.17 20.50 -11.17
N VAL A 116 13.93 21.60 -11.15
CA VAL A 116 13.69 22.77 -11.99
C VAL A 116 14.91 22.98 -12.88
N GLY A 117 14.74 22.76 -14.19
CA GLY A 117 15.79 22.99 -15.17
C GLY A 117 15.85 24.43 -15.67
N ALA A 118 16.98 24.82 -16.26
CA ALA A 118 17.19 26.15 -16.85
C ALA A 118 16.15 26.57 -17.91
N GLY A 119 15.53 25.61 -18.61
CA GLY A 119 14.47 25.87 -19.60
C GLY A 119 13.07 25.99 -19.02
N GLY A 120 12.90 26.09 -17.69
CA GLY A 120 11.59 26.17 -17.04
C GLY A 120 10.87 24.82 -16.90
N ASN A 121 11.43 23.75 -17.44
CA ASN A 121 10.92 22.39 -17.28
C ASN A 121 10.95 21.99 -15.79
N LYS A 122 9.80 21.58 -15.27
CA LYS A 122 9.62 21.13 -13.88
C LYS A 122 9.26 19.67 -13.88
N SER A 123 10.10 18.87 -13.23
CA SER A 123 9.82 17.46 -12.97
C SER A 123 9.67 17.25 -11.47
N ARG A 124 8.89 16.24 -11.08
CA ARG A 124 8.71 15.90 -9.67
C ARG A 124 8.74 14.40 -9.48
N LEU A 125 9.23 13.99 -8.33
CA LEU A 125 9.23 12.63 -7.82
C LEU A 125 8.71 12.65 -6.37
N THR A 126 7.97 11.64 -5.97
CA THR A 126 7.44 11.56 -4.59
C THR A 126 7.73 10.17 -4.02
N LEU A 127 8.48 10.14 -2.93
CA LEU A 127 8.99 8.94 -2.28
C LEU A 127 8.39 8.82 -0.87
N SER A 128 8.13 7.59 -0.41
CA SER A 128 7.93 7.34 1.02
C SER A 128 9.26 7.52 1.76
N MET A 129 9.23 7.78 3.07
CA MET A 129 10.47 7.90 3.85
C MET A 129 11.29 6.59 3.82
N SER A 130 10.63 5.42 3.86
CA SER A 130 11.31 4.13 3.72
C SER A 130 12.10 4.02 2.39
N VAL A 131 11.48 4.44 1.28
CA VAL A 131 12.12 4.46 -0.04
C VAL A 131 13.24 5.50 -0.10
N ALA A 132 13.12 6.60 0.64
CA ALA A 132 14.17 7.61 0.72
C ALA A 132 15.44 7.07 1.39
N VAL A 133 15.33 6.21 2.42
CA VAL A 133 16.47 5.53 3.06
C VAL A 133 17.19 4.64 2.06
N GLU A 134 16.48 3.73 1.41
CA GLU A 134 17.07 2.83 0.41
C GLU A 134 17.68 3.64 -0.75
N PHE A 135 17.01 4.72 -1.17
CA PHE A 135 17.52 5.60 -2.21
C PHE A 135 18.83 6.31 -1.80
N ARG A 136 18.97 6.72 -0.53
CA ARG A 136 20.23 7.26 0.01
C ARG A 136 21.38 6.26 -0.11
N ASP A 137 21.11 4.99 0.18
CA ASP A 137 22.12 3.93 0.13
C ASP A 137 22.54 3.65 -1.32
N TYR A 138 21.58 3.52 -2.24
CA TYR A 138 21.86 3.37 -3.67
C TYR A 138 22.65 4.55 -4.25
N LEU A 139 22.38 5.79 -3.81
CA LEU A 139 23.19 6.94 -4.20
C LEU A 139 24.65 6.77 -3.80
N GLY A 140 24.93 6.18 -2.63
CA GLY A 140 26.28 5.78 -2.22
C GLY A 140 26.93 4.84 -3.24
N ASP A 141 26.24 3.76 -3.60
CA ASP A 141 26.74 2.78 -4.58
C ASP A 141 26.97 3.38 -5.98
N PHE A 142 26.17 4.36 -6.38
CA PHE A 142 26.38 5.08 -7.64
C PHE A 142 27.57 6.04 -7.57
N ILE A 143 27.80 6.69 -6.43
CA ILE A 143 28.95 7.57 -6.21
C ILE A 143 30.25 6.77 -6.26
N GLU A 144 30.29 5.61 -5.59
CA GLU A 144 31.46 4.72 -5.61
C GLU A 144 31.78 4.24 -7.02
N HIS A 145 30.75 3.80 -7.76
CA HIS A 145 30.93 3.40 -9.15
C HIS A 145 31.39 4.59 -10.01
N TYR A 146 30.82 5.77 -9.82
CA TYR A 146 31.22 6.98 -10.55
C TYR A 146 32.68 7.38 -10.28
N ALA A 147 33.17 7.21 -9.05
CA ALA A 147 34.56 7.48 -8.69
C ALA A 147 35.55 6.52 -9.36
N GLN A 148 35.12 5.30 -9.69
CA GLN A 148 35.92 4.32 -10.42
C GLN A 148 35.91 4.55 -11.93
N LEU A 149 34.95 5.31 -12.46
CA LEU A 149 34.88 5.63 -13.87
C LEU A 149 35.92 6.71 -14.20
N GLY A 150 36.88 6.37 -15.08
CA GLY A 150 37.87 7.30 -15.60
C GLY A 150 37.26 8.49 -16.38
N PRO A 151 38.12 9.38 -16.94
CA PRO A 151 37.67 10.57 -17.67
C PRO A 151 36.67 10.23 -18.78
N SER A 152 35.63 11.05 -18.92
CA SER A 152 34.59 10.91 -19.93
C SER A 152 35.19 10.85 -21.33
N ASN A 153 34.90 9.78 -22.07
CA ASN A 153 35.43 9.60 -23.42
C ASN A 153 34.33 9.99 -24.43
N PRO A 154 34.45 11.14 -25.11
CA PRO A 154 33.37 11.69 -25.95
C PRO A 154 33.10 10.85 -27.21
N ASP A 155 34.08 10.05 -27.65
CA ASP A 155 34.05 9.27 -28.90
C ASP A 155 33.11 8.05 -28.81
N VAL A 156 33.02 7.43 -27.63
CA VAL A 156 32.16 6.25 -27.38
C VAL A 156 30.69 6.65 -27.15
N ALA A 157 30.42 7.93 -26.89
CA ALA A 157 29.08 8.45 -26.61
C ALA A 157 28.18 8.56 -27.87
N GLN A 158 28.76 8.41 -29.07
CA GLN A 158 28.02 8.49 -30.33
C GLN A 158 27.36 7.16 -30.75
N ASP A 159 27.98 6.00 -30.48
CA ASP A 159 27.51 4.70 -30.97
C ASP A 159 26.49 3.99 -30.06
N GLU A 160 26.52 4.23 -28.74
CA GLU A 160 25.66 3.53 -27.75
C GLU A 160 24.90 4.50 -26.80
N PRO A 161 24.22 5.57 -27.29
CA PRO A 161 23.60 6.62 -26.45
C PRO A 161 22.44 6.14 -25.55
N ARG A 162 22.19 4.83 -25.46
CA ARG A 162 21.08 4.23 -24.73
C ARG A 162 21.51 3.38 -23.54
N ARG A 163 22.73 2.86 -23.50
CA ARG A 163 23.14 1.91 -22.45
C ARG A 163 23.45 2.65 -21.15
N ALA A 164 22.84 2.19 -20.06
CA ALA A 164 23.18 2.69 -18.73
C ALA A 164 24.54 2.12 -18.32
N LEU A 165 25.39 2.96 -17.75
CA LEU A 165 26.66 2.57 -17.14
C LEU A 165 26.42 1.68 -15.92
N LYS A 166 25.42 2.03 -15.11
CA LYS A 166 24.92 1.24 -14.00
C LYS A 166 23.41 1.43 -13.90
N SER A 167 22.67 0.35 -13.67
CA SER A 167 21.22 0.39 -13.47
C SER A 167 20.87 -0.35 -12.20
N GLU A 168 20.06 0.30 -11.36
CA GLU A 168 19.45 -0.29 -10.18
C GLU A 168 17.94 -0.10 -10.24
N PHE A 169 17.19 -0.94 -9.53
CA PHE A 169 15.76 -0.74 -9.38
C PHE A 169 15.29 -1.09 -7.99
N LEU A 170 14.28 -0.33 -7.54
CA LEU A 170 13.63 -0.50 -6.26
C LEU A 170 12.14 -0.72 -6.47
N VAL A 171 11.58 -1.74 -5.82
CA VAL A 171 10.15 -2.04 -5.86
C VAL A 171 9.57 -1.87 -4.46
N ARG A 172 8.57 -0.99 -4.34
CA ARG A 172 7.82 -0.82 -3.09
C ARG A 172 6.34 -0.69 -3.40
N GLU A 173 5.53 -1.48 -2.70
CA GLU A 173 4.08 -1.55 -2.92
C GLU A 173 3.74 -1.81 -4.41
N ASN A 174 3.09 -0.87 -5.08
CA ASN A 174 2.76 -0.92 -6.50
C ASN A 174 3.60 0.05 -7.36
N ARG A 175 4.76 0.47 -6.84
CA ARG A 175 5.67 1.42 -7.51
C ARG A 175 7.03 0.77 -7.76
N LYS A 176 7.55 1.02 -8.96
CA LYS A 176 8.92 0.66 -9.34
C LYS A 176 9.70 1.92 -9.64
N TYR A 177 10.88 2.05 -9.05
CA TYR A 177 11.82 3.13 -9.29
C TYR A 177 13.00 2.55 -10.05
N TYR A 178 13.23 3.03 -11.26
CA TYR A 178 14.38 2.66 -12.08
C TYR A 178 15.42 3.77 -11.97
N MET A 179 16.67 3.43 -11.68
CA MET A 179 17.78 4.34 -11.48
C MET A 179 18.89 3.98 -12.46
N ASP A 180 19.06 4.79 -13.51
CA ASP A 180 20.03 4.53 -14.57
C ASP A 180 21.11 5.62 -14.57
N LEU A 181 22.35 5.29 -14.24
CA LEU A 181 23.50 6.16 -14.48
C LEU A 181 23.84 6.11 -15.97
N LYS A 182 23.81 7.25 -16.65
CA LYS A 182 24.01 7.38 -18.10
C LYS A 182 25.06 8.44 -18.42
N GLU A 183 25.64 8.35 -19.60
CA GLU A 183 26.60 9.31 -20.13
C GLU A 183 26.08 9.90 -21.44
N ASN A 184 26.05 11.23 -21.51
CA ASN A 184 25.69 11.98 -22.71
C ASN A 184 26.85 12.95 -23.06
N GLN A 185 26.74 13.65 -24.20
CA GLN A 185 27.68 14.72 -24.60
C GLN A 185 27.84 15.83 -23.53
N ARG A 186 26.83 16.01 -22.66
CA ARG A 186 26.87 16.98 -21.55
C ARG A 186 27.53 16.45 -20.27
N GLY A 187 28.00 15.20 -20.29
CA GLY A 187 28.53 14.48 -19.14
C GLY A 187 27.57 13.41 -18.60
N ARG A 188 27.93 12.88 -17.42
CA ARG A 188 27.20 11.78 -16.76
C ARG A 188 26.05 12.29 -15.88
N PHE A 189 24.96 11.54 -15.84
CA PHE A 189 23.78 11.86 -15.05
C PHE A 189 23.03 10.59 -14.62
N LEU A 190 22.46 10.62 -13.42
CA LEU A 190 21.57 9.58 -12.90
C LEU A 190 20.13 9.93 -13.26
N ARG A 191 19.49 9.07 -14.05
CA ARG A 191 18.07 9.19 -14.40
C ARG A 191 17.23 8.32 -13.49
N ILE A 192 16.29 8.93 -12.78
CA ILE A 192 15.41 8.23 -11.85
C ILE A 192 13.99 8.30 -12.39
N ARG A 193 13.40 7.15 -12.71
CA ARG A 193 12.06 7.02 -13.26
C ARG A 193 11.17 6.18 -12.34
N GLN A 194 10.10 6.78 -11.86
CA GLN A 194 9.04 6.09 -11.15
C GLN A 194 7.93 5.66 -12.12
N THR A 195 7.60 4.37 -12.08
CA THR A 195 6.43 3.81 -12.75
C THR A 195 5.51 3.19 -11.71
N VAL A 196 4.19 3.28 -11.94
CA VAL A 196 3.19 2.59 -11.13
C VAL A 196 2.71 1.39 -11.92
N ASN A 197 2.73 0.21 -11.31
CA ASN A 197 2.13 -0.98 -11.89
C ASN A 197 0.59 -0.83 -11.84
N ARG A 198 -0.01 -0.19 -12.86
CA ARG A 198 -1.43 -0.31 -13.15
C ARG A 198 -1.61 -1.42 -14.17
N GLY A 199 -2.56 -2.32 -13.93
CA GLY A 199 -2.80 -3.49 -14.77
C GLY A 199 -3.06 -3.16 -16.24
N PRO A 200 -3.05 -4.17 -17.13
CA PRO A 200 -3.24 -3.98 -18.57
C PRO A 200 -4.56 -3.24 -18.85
N GLY A 201 -4.50 -2.07 -19.49
CA GLY A 201 -5.69 -1.34 -19.96
C GLY A 201 -5.92 0.05 -19.39
N LEU A 202 -5.22 0.48 -18.33
CA LEU A 202 -5.26 1.87 -17.86
C LEU A 202 -3.96 2.57 -18.24
N GLY A 203 -4.05 3.53 -19.17
CA GLY A 203 -2.94 4.19 -19.86
C GLY A 203 -1.71 4.47 -19.00
N SER A 204 -0.54 4.32 -19.62
CA SER A 204 0.75 4.71 -19.09
C SER A 204 0.74 6.21 -18.77
N THR A 205 0.26 6.59 -17.58
CA THR A 205 0.53 7.92 -17.03
C THR A 205 2.05 8.07 -17.06
N GLN A 206 2.53 9.00 -17.90
CA GLN A 206 3.94 9.28 -18.11
C GLN A 206 4.67 9.21 -16.77
N GLY A 207 5.57 8.23 -16.63
CA GLY A 207 6.26 7.98 -15.36
C GLY A 207 6.97 9.25 -14.88
N GLN A 208 6.88 9.52 -13.58
CA GLN A 208 7.58 10.65 -12.97
C GLN A 208 9.09 10.42 -13.09
N THR A 209 9.80 11.35 -13.73
CA THR A 209 11.23 11.19 -14.01
C THR A 209 12.00 12.44 -13.63
N ILE A 210 13.11 12.27 -12.93
CA ILE A 210 14.10 13.32 -12.66
C ILE A 210 15.48 12.88 -13.17
N ALA A 211 16.36 13.83 -13.45
CA ALA A 211 17.71 13.59 -13.95
C ALA A 211 18.74 14.42 -13.19
N LEU A 212 19.52 13.76 -12.33
CA LEU A 212 20.52 14.37 -11.47
C LEU A 212 21.89 14.31 -12.15
N PRO A 213 22.60 15.44 -12.34
CA PRO A 213 23.99 15.42 -12.80
C PRO A 213 24.89 14.64 -11.83
N ALA A 214 25.77 13.79 -12.36
CA ALA A 214 26.63 12.92 -11.53
C ALA A 214 27.51 13.72 -10.54
N GLN A 215 27.95 14.91 -10.94
CA GLN A 215 28.75 15.83 -10.14
C GLN A 215 28.08 16.23 -8.82
N GLY A 216 26.75 16.29 -8.76
CA GLY A 216 26.01 16.69 -7.56
C GLY A 216 25.43 15.52 -6.77
N LEU A 217 25.78 14.27 -7.08
CA LEU A 217 25.24 13.11 -6.36
C LEU A 217 25.64 13.11 -4.87
N ILE A 218 26.86 13.54 -4.55
CA ILE A 218 27.34 13.62 -3.17
C ILE A 218 26.53 14.65 -2.37
N GLU A 219 26.41 15.88 -2.88
CA GLU A 219 25.61 16.94 -2.23
C GLU A 219 24.15 16.54 -2.07
N PHE A 220 23.59 15.88 -3.10
CA PHE A 220 22.21 15.39 -3.05
C PHE A 220 22.04 14.28 -2.01
N ARG A 221 22.99 13.33 -1.93
CA ARG A 221 23.02 12.26 -0.92
C ARG A 221 23.10 12.85 0.49
N ASP A 222 23.99 13.80 0.72
CA ASP A 222 24.21 14.39 2.04
C ASP A 222 23.01 15.23 2.50
N ALA A 223 22.41 15.99 1.58
CA ALA A 223 21.15 16.68 1.84
C ALA A 223 20.02 15.70 2.18
N LEU A 224 19.93 14.58 1.46
CA LEU A 224 18.94 13.54 1.71
C LEU A 224 19.18 12.84 3.04
N ALA A 225 20.43 12.47 3.34
CA ALA A 225 20.82 11.84 4.60
C ALA A 225 20.46 12.72 5.79
N LYS A 226 20.80 14.01 5.75
CA LYS A 226 20.41 14.94 6.81
C LYS A 226 18.90 15.03 7.01
N LEU A 227 18.11 15.08 5.94
CA LEU A 227 16.65 15.09 6.04
C LEU A 227 16.09 13.76 6.60
N ILE A 228 16.75 12.64 6.34
CA ILE A 228 16.40 11.34 6.90
C ILE A 228 16.82 11.26 8.37
N ASP A 229 17.96 11.81 8.76
CA ASP A 229 18.38 11.79 10.16
C ASP A 229 17.47 12.70 11.01
N ASP A 230 17.07 13.86 10.47
CA ASP A 230 16.21 14.82 11.16
C ASP A 230 14.71 14.42 11.15
N TYR A 231 14.23 13.75 10.09
CA TYR A 231 12.80 13.49 9.87
C TYR A 231 12.44 12.07 9.40
N GLY A 232 13.44 11.27 9.04
CA GLY A 232 13.30 9.84 8.78
C GLY A 232 12.76 9.17 10.02
N VAL A 233 11.73 8.39 9.80
CA VAL A 233 10.81 7.97 10.84
C VAL A 233 11.57 7.10 11.84
N GLU A 234 11.79 7.60 13.05
CA GLU A 234 11.56 6.80 14.26
C GLU A 234 10.14 6.25 14.08
N ASP A 235 10.05 5.02 13.57
CA ASP A 235 8.90 4.18 13.86
C ASP A 235 9.04 3.91 15.36
N GLU A 236 8.70 4.89 16.20
CA GLU A 236 7.99 4.55 17.42
C GLU A 236 6.63 4.11 16.87
N PRO A 237 6.40 2.79 16.68
CA PRO A 237 5.03 2.35 16.49
C PRO A 237 4.28 3.01 17.62
N ALA A 238 3.18 3.70 17.33
CA ALA A 238 2.26 4.12 18.40
C ALA A 238 2.23 2.94 19.38
N GLU A 239 2.62 3.12 20.64
CA GLU A 239 2.76 2.01 21.59
C GLU A 239 1.37 1.40 21.74
N LEU A 240 1.07 0.44 20.86
CA LEU A 240 -0.20 -0.21 20.79
C LEU A 240 -0.04 -1.47 21.63
N PRO A 241 -1.03 -1.78 22.47
CA PRO A 241 -1.00 -2.98 23.29
C PRO A 241 -0.74 -4.21 22.42
N GLU A 242 0.11 -5.11 22.90
CA GLU A 242 0.35 -6.38 22.23
C GLU A 242 -0.97 -7.15 22.09
N GLY A 243 -1.21 -7.68 20.89
CA GLY A 243 -2.44 -8.42 20.60
C GLY A 243 -2.56 -9.65 21.52
N THR A 244 -3.74 -9.84 22.10
CA THR A 244 -4.02 -11.01 22.95
C THR A 244 -4.78 -12.06 22.14
N SER A 245 -4.60 -13.35 22.47
CA SER A 245 -5.42 -14.41 21.88
C SER A 245 -5.99 -15.36 22.93
N LEU A 246 -7.18 -15.89 22.64
CA LEU A 246 -7.90 -16.83 23.50
C LEU A 246 -8.25 -18.07 22.66
N THR A 247 -8.01 -19.26 23.20
CA THR A 247 -8.42 -20.51 22.56
C THR A 247 -9.58 -21.11 23.32
N VAL A 248 -10.67 -21.41 22.62
CA VAL A 248 -11.87 -22.07 23.18
C VAL A 248 -12.29 -23.17 22.21
N ASP A 249 -12.33 -24.42 22.70
CA ASP A 249 -12.59 -25.62 21.91
C ASP A 249 -11.65 -25.71 20.68
N ASN A 250 -12.23 -25.69 19.47
CA ASN A 250 -11.52 -25.69 18.18
C ASN A 250 -11.50 -24.29 17.52
N LYS A 251 -11.65 -23.22 18.31
CA LYS A 251 -11.64 -21.83 17.84
C LYS A 251 -10.55 -21.04 18.55
N ARG A 252 -9.90 -20.16 17.80
CA ARG A 252 -8.98 -19.15 18.35
C ARG A 252 -9.52 -17.76 18.06
N PHE A 253 -9.62 -16.94 19.10
CA PHE A 253 -9.99 -15.53 19.00
C PHE A 253 -8.73 -14.68 19.15
N PHE A 254 -8.46 -13.82 18.17
CA PHE A 254 -7.36 -12.85 18.22
C PHE A 254 -7.93 -11.46 18.43
N PHE A 255 -7.31 -10.69 19.32
CA PHE A 255 -7.66 -9.30 19.64
C PHE A 255 -6.45 -8.43 19.31
N ASP A 256 -6.37 -8.00 18.05
CA ASP A 256 -5.25 -7.22 17.55
C ASP A 256 -5.58 -5.73 17.64
N VAL A 257 -4.80 -4.94 18.40
CA VAL A 257 -4.90 -3.47 18.33
C VAL A 257 -4.03 -2.99 17.18
N GLY A 258 -4.61 -2.21 16.28
CA GLY A 258 -3.92 -1.61 15.14
C GLY A 258 -4.24 -0.12 15.01
N ALA A 259 -3.36 0.62 14.34
CA ALA A 259 -3.61 1.99 13.94
C ALA A 259 -3.66 2.09 12.41
N ASN A 260 -4.58 2.90 11.90
CA ASN A 260 -4.63 3.29 10.50
C ASN A 260 -4.90 4.80 10.39
N LYS A 261 -4.97 5.32 9.15
CA LYS A 261 -5.27 6.75 8.88
C LYS A 261 -6.58 7.28 9.49
N TYR A 262 -7.48 6.41 9.95
CA TYR A 262 -8.75 6.78 10.58
C TYR A 262 -8.71 6.70 12.12
N GLY A 263 -7.57 6.31 12.69
CA GLY A 263 -7.32 6.19 14.12
C GLY A 263 -7.01 4.75 14.56
N VAL A 264 -6.98 4.56 15.89
CA VAL A 264 -6.77 3.26 16.53
C VAL A 264 -8.05 2.41 16.42
N PHE A 265 -7.88 1.12 16.19
CA PHE A 265 -8.95 0.13 16.09
C PHE A 265 -8.52 -1.22 16.67
N MET A 266 -9.49 -2.03 17.07
CA MET A 266 -9.26 -3.40 17.50
C MET A 266 -9.89 -4.33 16.46
N ARG A 267 -9.12 -5.30 15.98
CA ARG A 267 -9.60 -6.36 15.12
C ARG A 267 -9.81 -7.61 15.95
N VAL A 268 -11.07 -8.02 16.09
CA VAL A 268 -11.44 -9.27 16.75
C VAL A 268 -11.65 -10.33 15.69
N SER A 269 -10.80 -11.35 15.64
CA SER A 269 -10.84 -12.41 14.62
C SER A 269 -11.16 -13.76 15.25
N GLU A 270 -12.22 -14.43 14.81
CA GLU A 270 -12.49 -15.84 15.06
C GLU A 270 -11.79 -16.68 13.98
N VAL A 271 -10.92 -17.60 14.39
CA VAL A 271 -10.15 -18.47 13.51
C VAL A 271 -10.42 -19.94 13.83
N LYS A 272 -10.83 -20.69 12.82
CA LYS A 272 -10.88 -22.15 12.75
C LYS A 272 -9.93 -22.63 11.66
N PRO A 273 -9.56 -23.93 11.61
CA PRO A 273 -8.69 -24.47 10.56
C PRO A 273 -9.17 -24.18 9.13
N THR A 274 -10.48 -24.14 8.90
CA THR A 274 -11.09 -23.96 7.56
C THR A 274 -11.78 -22.61 7.38
N TYR A 275 -11.89 -21.79 8.42
CA TYR A 275 -12.73 -20.59 8.40
C TYR A 275 -12.14 -19.47 9.26
N ARG A 276 -12.11 -18.25 8.74
CA ARG A 276 -11.67 -17.06 9.47
C ARG A 276 -12.69 -15.94 9.28
N ASN A 277 -13.23 -15.46 10.39
CA ASN A 277 -14.13 -14.31 10.42
C ASN A 277 -13.52 -13.20 11.29
N SER A 278 -13.75 -11.94 10.96
CA SER A 278 -13.22 -10.84 11.77
C SER A 278 -14.07 -9.58 11.69
N ILE A 279 -14.19 -8.89 12.81
CA ILE A 279 -14.78 -7.56 12.91
C ILE A 279 -13.70 -6.53 13.25
N THR A 280 -13.92 -5.28 12.85
CA THR A 280 -13.06 -4.14 13.21
C THR A 280 -13.86 -3.16 14.04
N VAL A 281 -13.38 -2.87 15.24
CA VAL A 281 -14.03 -1.99 16.21
C VAL A 281 -13.18 -0.72 16.39
N PRO A 282 -13.66 0.46 15.97
CA PRO A 282 -12.93 1.72 16.16
C PRO A 282 -12.78 2.08 17.64
N TYR A 283 -11.64 2.67 18.03
CA TYR A 283 -11.35 3.05 19.43
C TYR A 283 -12.46 3.89 20.09
N LYS A 284 -13.06 4.80 19.32
CA LYS A 284 -14.12 5.71 19.78
C LYS A 284 -15.35 5.01 20.38
N VAL A 285 -15.56 3.71 20.09
CA VAL A 285 -16.72 2.95 20.58
C VAL A 285 -16.36 1.85 21.58
N TRP A 286 -15.07 1.64 21.91
CA TRP A 286 -14.65 0.54 22.79
C TRP A 286 -15.33 0.56 24.15
N SER A 287 -15.45 1.73 24.79
CA SER A 287 -16.10 1.85 26.10
C SER A 287 -17.56 1.39 26.06
N LYS A 288 -18.30 1.78 25.00
CA LYS A 288 -19.71 1.38 24.81
C LYS A 288 -19.85 -0.10 24.45
N PHE A 289 -18.92 -0.61 23.63
CA PHE A 289 -18.88 -2.01 23.25
C PHE A 289 -18.62 -2.89 24.48
N GLY A 290 -17.60 -2.55 25.27
CA GLY A 290 -17.25 -3.23 26.52
C GLY A 290 -18.35 -3.17 27.56
N SER A 291 -18.95 -2.01 27.82
CA SER A 291 -20.05 -1.89 28.79
C SER A 291 -21.25 -2.75 28.42
N THR A 292 -21.57 -2.81 27.12
CA THR A 292 -22.66 -3.65 26.62
C THR A 292 -22.34 -5.13 26.81
N PHE A 293 -21.10 -5.55 26.53
CA PHE A 293 -20.65 -6.92 26.75
C PHE A 293 -20.73 -7.32 28.24
N CYS A 294 -20.23 -6.48 29.14
CA CYS A 294 -20.29 -6.72 30.59
C CYS A 294 -21.73 -6.87 31.09
N LYS A 295 -22.64 -5.99 30.64
CA LYS A 295 -24.06 -6.06 30.98
C LYS A 295 -24.67 -7.42 30.61
N TYR A 296 -24.44 -7.90 29.39
CA TYR A 296 -24.95 -9.20 28.95
C TYR A 296 -24.29 -10.38 29.68
N ALA A 297 -23.01 -10.27 30.05
CA ALA A 297 -22.33 -11.29 30.85
C ALA A 297 -22.98 -11.44 32.24
N GLU A 298 -23.33 -10.34 32.89
CA GLU A 298 -24.05 -10.35 34.17
C GLU A 298 -25.47 -10.92 34.05
N GLU A 299 -26.21 -10.54 33.00
CA GLU A 299 -27.54 -11.08 32.74
C GLU A 299 -27.50 -12.60 32.54
N MET A 300 -26.51 -13.11 31.78
CA MET A 300 -26.33 -14.56 31.59
C MET A 300 -26.00 -15.28 32.90
N LYS A 301 -25.19 -14.66 33.77
CA LYS A 301 -24.88 -15.21 35.10
C LYS A 301 -26.15 -15.36 35.95
N LYS A 302 -27.01 -14.33 35.99
CA LYS A 302 -28.29 -14.38 36.71
C LYS A 302 -29.22 -15.47 36.18
N ILE A 303 -29.26 -15.68 34.87
CA ILE A 303 -30.06 -16.75 34.26
C ILE A 303 -29.53 -18.12 34.71
N GLN A 304 -28.22 -18.33 34.69
CA GLN A 304 -27.61 -19.59 35.14
C GLN A 304 -27.85 -19.86 36.63
N GLU A 305 -27.72 -18.84 37.47
CA GLU A 305 -28.02 -18.93 38.91
C GLU A 305 -29.48 -19.30 39.15
N LYS A 306 -30.42 -18.61 38.50
CA LYS A 306 -31.85 -18.92 38.60
C LYS A 306 -32.18 -20.34 38.11
N GLN A 307 -31.52 -20.81 37.05
CA GLN A 307 -31.67 -22.19 36.57
C GLN A 307 -31.11 -23.20 37.58
N ARG A 308 -29.99 -22.88 38.22
CA ARG A 308 -29.36 -23.72 39.26
C ARG A 308 -30.23 -23.79 40.51
N GLU A 309 -30.76 -22.66 40.98
CA GLU A 309 -31.68 -22.58 42.11
C GLU A 309 -32.99 -23.32 41.83
N LYS A 310 -33.56 -23.16 40.62
CA LYS A 310 -34.75 -23.90 40.21
C LYS A 310 -34.52 -25.41 40.24
N ARG A 311 -33.39 -25.89 39.69
CA ARG A 311 -33.01 -27.32 39.74
C ARG A 311 -32.80 -27.80 41.18
N ALA A 312 -32.18 -26.99 42.04
CA ALA A 312 -31.98 -27.34 43.45
C ALA A 312 -33.31 -27.43 44.21
N CYS A 313 -34.27 -26.54 43.92
CA CYS A 313 -35.59 -26.53 44.52
C CYS A 313 -36.46 -27.72 44.04
N GLU A 314 -36.40 -28.07 42.75
CA GLU A 314 -37.07 -29.26 42.21
C GLU A 314 -36.55 -30.57 42.83
N LEU A 315 -35.23 -30.65 43.09
CA LEU A 315 -34.63 -31.78 43.80
C LEU A 315 -35.02 -31.83 45.29
N GLN A 316 -35.23 -30.68 45.95
CA GLN A 316 -35.73 -30.61 47.33
C GLN A 316 -37.23 -30.89 47.45
N GLN A 317 -38.03 -30.59 46.43
CA GLN A 317 -39.46 -30.93 46.42
C GLN A 317 -39.74 -32.41 46.13
N GLN A 318 -38.75 -33.17 45.63
CA GLN A 318 -38.85 -34.62 45.37
C GLN A 318 -38.41 -35.52 46.55
N GLY A 319 -38.18 -34.99 47.76
CA GLY A 319 -38.02 -35.81 48.98
C GLY A 319 -38.27 -35.00 50.26
N PRO A 320 -38.98 -35.52 51.30
CA PRO A 320 -39.19 -36.93 51.66
C PRO A 320 -40.68 -37.35 51.72
N SER A 321 -41.49 -37.07 50.70
CA SER A 321 -42.86 -37.64 50.64
C SER A 321 -42.88 -39.13 50.28
N ALA A 322 -41.89 -39.61 49.52
CA ALA A 322 -41.82 -41.02 49.12
C ALA A 322 -41.24 -41.94 50.23
N ALA A 323 -40.38 -41.42 51.10
CA ALA A 323 -39.79 -42.20 52.19
C ALA A 323 -40.78 -42.39 53.37
N ALA A 324 -41.61 -41.39 53.67
CA ALA A 324 -42.64 -41.52 54.70
C ALA A 324 -43.81 -42.43 54.27
N ALA A 325 -44.16 -42.46 52.98
CA ALA A 325 -45.19 -43.34 52.45
C ALA A 325 -44.75 -44.82 52.38
N ALA A 326 -43.45 -45.08 52.19
CA ALA A 326 -42.91 -46.45 52.19
C ALA A 326 -42.79 -47.03 53.61
N ALA A 327 -42.39 -46.23 54.60
CA ALA A 327 -42.29 -46.68 56.00
C ALA A 327 -43.65 -46.99 56.64
N ALA A 328 -44.71 -46.25 56.28
CA ALA A 328 -46.06 -46.51 56.79
C ALA A 328 -46.74 -47.75 56.15
N ALA A 329 -46.24 -48.23 55.00
CA ALA A 329 -46.75 -49.44 54.35
C ALA A 329 -46.08 -50.73 54.87
N GLU A 330 -44.88 -50.63 55.46
CA GLU A 330 -44.14 -51.78 56.00
C GLU A 330 -44.60 -52.17 57.42
N GLU A 331 -45.10 -51.22 58.24
CA GLU A 331 -45.64 -51.53 59.57
C GLU A 331 -47.04 -52.17 59.57
N LEU A 332 -47.75 -52.20 58.43
CA LEU A 332 -49.09 -52.80 58.31
C LEU A 332 -49.09 -54.23 57.73
N GLN A 333 -47.92 -54.81 57.45
CA GLN A 333 -47.79 -56.13 56.80
C GLN A 333 -47.13 -57.20 57.67
N ALA A 334 -46.92 -56.94 58.97
CA ALA A 334 -46.21 -57.85 59.88
C ALA A 334 -47.10 -58.50 60.97
N ASP A 335 -48.44 -58.41 60.90
CA ASP A 335 -49.32 -58.90 61.98
C ASP A 335 -50.48 -59.80 61.53
N ASP A 336 -50.26 -60.69 60.56
CA ASP A 336 -51.26 -61.75 60.29
C ASP A 336 -50.58 -63.01 59.75
N GLY A 337 -50.47 -64.04 60.58
CA GLY A 337 -50.22 -65.41 60.10
C GLY A 337 -49.38 -66.33 60.99
N ASP A 338 -49.61 -66.38 62.30
CA ASP A 338 -49.27 -67.55 63.13
C ASP A 338 -50.55 -67.99 63.86
N GLU A 339 -51.08 -69.18 63.51
CA GLU A 339 -51.63 -70.20 64.42
C GLU A 339 -52.33 -71.33 63.62
N ASP A 340 -51.71 -72.51 63.73
CA ASP A 340 -52.21 -73.91 63.72
C ASP A 340 -53.17 -74.44 62.63
#